data_AF-A0A427B4S1-F1
#
_entry.id   AF-A0A427B4S1-F1
#
_cell.length_a   1.000
_cell.length_b   1.000
_cell.length_c   1.000
_cell.angle_alpha   90.00
_cell.angle_beta   90.00
_cell.angle_gamma   90.00
#
_symmetry.space_group_name_H-M   'P 1'
#
loop_
_entity.id
_entity.type
_entity.pdbx_description
1 polymer ?
#
loop_
_entity_poly.entity_id
_entity_poly.type
_entity_poly.pdbx_seq_one_letter_code
_entity_poly.pdbx_strand_id
1 'polypeptide(L)'
;MFQKYHPTRVLTLIYQPFALVTTAVLTYHEAKTNTRLRNLAGYTLFFISSLALVVVCISIIIRYFDIIFQSHQILHVTIQLDVATSGKGGIGVFIGVCIVSAAFGTADGFCQGGMVGDLSLMSPQFIQYGDTHERFSFLAALKSFMAGLAASGTLTSALRLITKAAFENSQDGLRKGASTYALVLISMYNVWDLIGRYVPLIKCLKLTSRKGLMAATLARFLFIPAFYFTSKYGAEGWMIMLTSVLGLTNGYLTVCVLTDAPKGYKGPEQNALGNLLVAFLIAGLFSGVSLDWLWLIGKGW
;
A
#
# COMPACT_ATOMS: atom_id res chain seq x y z
N MET A 1 29.44 8.11 9.61
CA MET A 1 28.83 8.60 8.35
C MET A 1 27.36 8.18 8.13
N PHE A 2 26.71 7.40 9.01
CA PHE A 2 25.36 6.84 8.78
C PHE A 2 24.27 7.25 9.79
N GLN A 3 24.45 8.36 10.52
CA GLN A 3 23.65 8.65 11.72
C GLN A 3 22.28 9.32 11.49
N LYS A 4 21.88 9.58 10.24
CA LYS A 4 20.56 10.14 9.87
C LYS A 4 19.82 9.29 8.82
N TYR A 5 20.03 7.98 8.74
CA TYR A 5 19.29 7.17 7.76
C TYR A 5 17.83 6.97 8.20
N HIS A 6 16.86 7.44 7.40
CA HIS A 6 15.43 7.13 7.58
C HIS A 6 15.15 5.70 7.13
N PRO A 7 15.08 4.74 8.04
CA PRO A 7 15.23 3.35 7.67
C PRO A 7 13.96 2.73 7.07
N THR A 8 12.81 3.24 7.47
CA THR A 8 11.50 2.81 6.97
C THR A 8 11.38 3.01 5.45
N ARG A 9 12.07 4.01 4.88
CA ARG A 9 12.05 4.31 3.44
C ARG A 9 12.95 3.39 2.61
N VAL A 10 13.97 2.78 3.23
CA VAL A 10 14.82 1.79 2.56
C VAL A 10 14.04 0.50 2.35
N LEU A 11 13.22 0.10 3.33
CA LEU A 11 12.36 -1.09 3.20
C LEU A 11 11.37 -0.96 2.04
N THR A 12 10.79 0.23 1.82
CA THR A 12 9.91 0.46 0.67
C THR A 12 10.65 0.38 -0.66
N LEU A 13 11.92 0.81 -0.71
CA LEU A 13 12.77 0.66 -1.90
C LEU A 13 13.16 -0.79 -2.17
N ILE A 14 13.13 -1.66 -1.16
CA ILE A 14 13.37 -3.09 -1.33
C ILE A 14 12.07 -3.81 -1.71
N TYR A 15 10.96 -3.50 -1.05
CA TYR A 15 9.66 -4.11 -1.33
C TYR A 15 9.23 -3.90 -2.79
N GLN A 16 9.27 -2.65 -3.27
CA GLN A 16 8.62 -2.28 -4.54
C GLN A 16 9.25 -2.89 -5.80
N PRO A 17 10.59 -2.96 -5.96
CA PRO A 17 11.20 -3.65 -7.09
C PRO A 17 10.84 -5.14 -7.14
N PHE A 18 10.81 -5.82 -5.99
CA PHE A 18 10.47 -7.24 -5.95
C PHE A 18 9.01 -7.45 -6.34
N ALA A 19 8.09 -6.64 -5.80
CA ALA A 19 6.68 -6.65 -6.22
C ALA A 19 6.53 -6.42 -7.72
N LEU A 20 7.20 -5.39 -8.26
CA LEU A 20 7.14 -5.04 -9.67
C LEU A 20 7.70 -6.16 -10.58
N VAL A 21 8.89 -6.67 -10.27
CA VAL A 21 9.55 -7.72 -11.06
C VAL A 21 8.71 -8.99 -11.03
N THR A 22 8.24 -9.41 -9.87
CA THR A 22 7.40 -10.60 -9.74
C THR A 22 6.10 -10.44 -10.54
N THR A 23 5.39 -9.32 -10.39
CA THR A 23 4.16 -9.09 -11.17
C THR A 23 4.43 -9.01 -12.67
N ALA A 24 5.51 -8.35 -13.11
CA ALA A 24 5.85 -8.24 -14.53
C ALA A 24 6.18 -9.61 -15.15
N VAL A 25 6.99 -10.43 -14.46
CA VAL A 25 7.35 -11.79 -14.91
C VAL A 25 6.12 -12.68 -15.00
N LEU A 26 5.24 -12.63 -13.99
CA LEU A 26 4.00 -13.42 -13.95
C LEU A 26 2.97 -12.93 -14.98
N THR A 27 2.94 -11.64 -15.29
CA THR A 27 2.09 -11.09 -16.35
C THR A 27 2.57 -11.57 -17.71
N TYR A 28 3.89 -11.62 -17.95
CA TYR A 28 4.45 -12.10 -19.21
C TYR A 28 4.26 -13.61 -19.43
N HIS A 29 4.35 -14.41 -18.36
CA HIS A 29 4.18 -15.87 -18.42
C HIS A 29 2.77 -16.36 -18.05
N GLU A 30 1.78 -15.46 -18.06
CA GLU A 30 0.41 -15.74 -17.59
C GLU A 30 -0.19 -16.98 -18.27
N ALA A 31 -0.06 -17.10 -19.60
CA ALA A 31 -0.58 -18.23 -20.36
C ALA A 31 -0.03 -19.61 -19.96
N LYS A 32 1.10 -19.67 -19.24
CA LYS A 32 1.75 -20.92 -18.79
C LYS A 32 1.59 -21.19 -17.30
N THR A 33 1.08 -20.24 -16.52
CA THR A 33 1.03 -20.33 -15.06
C THR A 33 -0.36 -20.58 -14.53
N ASN A 34 -0.49 -21.53 -13.60
CA ASN A 34 -1.76 -21.78 -12.91
C ASN A 34 -1.98 -20.72 -11.82
N THR A 35 -3.03 -19.89 -11.98
CA THR A 35 -3.33 -18.78 -11.08
C THR A 35 -3.68 -19.22 -9.65
N ARG A 36 -4.30 -20.40 -9.47
CA ARG A 36 -4.62 -20.95 -8.14
C ARG A 36 -3.36 -21.28 -7.35
N LEU A 37 -2.41 -21.96 -8.00
CA LEU A 37 -1.13 -22.32 -7.38
C LEU A 37 -0.31 -21.06 -7.06
N ARG A 38 -0.33 -20.09 -7.97
CA ARG A 38 0.30 -18.78 -7.80
C ARG A 38 -0.27 -18.03 -6.58
N ASN A 39 -1.59 -17.96 -6.44
CA ASN A 39 -2.24 -17.30 -5.30
C ASN A 39 -1.95 -18.05 -3.99
N LEU A 40 -2.03 -19.39 -3.99
CA LEU A 40 -1.70 -20.20 -2.81
C LEU A 40 -0.25 -19.96 -2.36
N ALA A 41 0.70 -20.03 -3.30
CA ALA A 41 2.12 -19.78 -3.02
C ALA A 41 2.35 -18.38 -2.44
N GLY A 42 1.71 -17.35 -3.01
CA GLY A 42 1.79 -15.98 -2.49
C GLY A 42 1.25 -15.85 -1.06
N TYR A 43 0.09 -16.43 -0.76
CA TYR A 43 -0.47 -16.42 0.59
C TYR A 43 0.35 -17.22 1.61
N THR A 44 0.88 -18.37 1.21
CA THR A 44 1.83 -19.13 2.04
C THR A 44 3.09 -18.32 2.32
N LEU A 45 3.62 -17.61 1.33
CA LEU A 45 4.79 -16.74 1.50
C LEU A 45 4.47 -15.54 2.42
N PHE A 46 3.29 -14.94 2.31
CA PHE A 46 2.82 -13.91 3.26
C PHE A 46 2.78 -14.43 4.69
N PHE A 47 2.26 -15.65 4.90
CA PHE A 47 2.17 -16.27 6.21
C PHE A 47 3.56 -16.54 6.82
N ILE A 48 4.44 -17.19 6.06
CA ILE A 48 5.81 -17.49 6.50
C ILE A 48 6.58 -16.19 6.78
N SER A 49 6.48 -15.19 5.90
CA SER A 49 7.15 -13.89 6.08
C SER A 49 6.65 -13.15 7.32
N SER A 50 5.36 -13.26 7.64
CA SER A 50 4.78 -12.69 8.86
C SER A 50 5.33 -13.36 10.12
N LEU A 51 5.44 -14.70 10.14
CA LEU A 51 6.06 -15.43 11.24
C LEU A 51 7.55 -15.08 11.39
N ALA A 52 8.29 -15.00 10.28
CA ALA A 52 9.68 -14.61 10.28
C ALA A 52 9.88 -13.20 10.85
N LEU A 53 9.01 -12.24 10.49
CA LEU A 53 9.03 -10.89 11.04
C LEU A 53 8.80 -10.89 12.56
N VAL A 54 7.87 -11.69 13.07
CA VAL A 54 7.63 -11.83 14.52
C VAL A 54 8.88 -12.35 15.22
N VAL A 55 9.56 -13.36 14.66
CA VAL A 55 10.82 -13.88 15.23
C VAL A 55 11.93 -12.82 15.24
N VAL A 56 12.06 -12.04 14.16
CA VAL A 56 13.01 -10.92 14.09
C VAL A 56 12.66 -9.86 15.15
N CYS A 57 11.39 -9.49 15.29
CA CYS A 57 10.92 -8.55 16.32
C CYS A 57 11.23 -9.05 17.73
N ILE A 58 10.94 -10.33 18.04
CA ILE A 58 11.24 -10.91 19.36
C ILE A 58 12.76 -10.89 19.62
N SER A 59 13.57 -11.22 18.61
CA SER A 59 15.03 -11.19 18.73
C SER A 59 15.56 -9.78 19.03
N ILE A 60 14.93 -8.75 18.44
CA ILE A 60 15.23 -7.34 18.74
C ILE A 60 14.83 -7.00 20.18
N ILE A 61 13.63 -7.41 20.62
CA ILE A 61 13.15 -7.16 21.99
C ILE A 61 14.08 -7.79 23.03
N ILE A 62 14.49 -9.04 22.84
CA ILE A 62 15.40 -9.75 23.76
C ILE A 62 16.74 -9.02 23.86
N ARG A 63 17.36 -8.69 22.72
CA ARG A 63 18.62 -7.90 22.70
C ARG A 63 18.46 -6.54 23.39
N TYR A 64 17.30 -5.91 23.25
CA TYR A 64 17.03 -4.62 23.89
C TYR A 64 16.86 -4.77 25.41
N PHE A 65 16.20 -5.86 25.86
CA PHE A 65 16.08 -6.18 27.27
C PHE A 65 17.46 -6.46 27.91
N ASP A 66 18.34 -7.19 27.22
CA ASP A 66 19.72 -7.43 27.67
C ASP A 66 20.52 -6.12 27.81
N ILE A 67 20.37 -5.19 26.85
CA ILE A 67 21.03 -3.87 26.89
C ILE A 67 20.48 -2.98 28.03
N ILE A 68 19.16 -2.99 28.26
CA ILE A 68 18.54 -2.26 29.37
C ILE A 68 18.92 -2.86 30.73
N PHE A 69 19.01 -4.19 30.84
CA PHE A 69 19.44 -4.82 32.09
C PHE A 69 20.87 -4.41 32.47
N GLN A 70 21.71 -4.06 31.49
CA GLN A 70 23.09 -3.63 31.68
C GLN A 70 23.27 -2.10 31.81
N SER A 71 22.24 -1.31 31.52
CA SER A 71 22.25 0.15 31.64
C SER A 71 20.99 0.63 32.35
N HIS A 72 21.14 1.13 33.57
CA HIS A 72 20.05 1.50 34.51
C HIS A 72 19.19 2.70 34.05
N GLN A 73 18.70 2.73 32.80
CA GLN A 73 17.83 3.76 32.25
C GLN A 73 16.78 3.16 31.30
N ILE A 74 15.53 3.41 31.66
CA ILE A 74 14.31 3.00 30.96
C ILE A 74 14.16 3.89 29.72
N LEU A 75 14.30 3.32 28.51
CA LEU A 75 14.04 4.06 27.28
C LEU A 75 13.07 3.34 26.33
N HIS A 76 11.83 3.82 26.36
CA HIS A 76 10.79 3.95 25.32
C HIS A 76 10.62 2.89 24.21
N VAL A 77 9.38 2.38 24.17
CA VAL A 77 8.78 1.41 23.23
C VAL A 77 8.63 1.92 21.77
N THR A 78 8.93 3.18 21.46
CA THR A 78 8.75 3.73 20.10
C THR A 78 9.92 3.43 19.15
N ILE A 79 10.88 2.57 19.54
CA ILE A 79 12.15 2.37 18.84
C ILE A 79 12.38 0.88 18.48
N GLN A 80 11.36 0.16 18.02
CA GLN A 80 11.55 -1.23 17.56
C GLN A 80 12.06 -1.29 16.11
N LEU A 81 11.46 -0.52 15.20
CA LEU A 81 11.90 -0.47 13.81
C LEU A 81 13.14 0.41 13.63
N ASP A 82 13.21 1.55 14.34
CA ASP A 82 14.29 2.54 14.15
C ASP A 82 15.64 2.02 14.70
N VAL A 83 15.68 1.24 15.78
CA VAL A 83 16.93 0.62 16.31
C VAL A 83 17.40 -0.57 15.49
N ALA A 84 16.48 -1.37 14.94
CA ALA A 84 16.79 -2.49 14.04
C ALA A 84 17.53 -2.04 12.77
N THR A 85 17.38 -0.77 12.42
CA THR A 85 17.85 -0.20 11.16
C THR A 85 18.82 0.99 11.32
N SER A 86 18.89 1.61 12.50
CA SER A 86 19.81 2.72 12.84
C SER A 86 21.25 2.25 13.15
N GLY A 87 21.64 1.04 12.74
CA GLY A 87 23.01 0.54 12.93
C GLY A 87 23.39 0.15 14.38
N LYS A 88 22.54 0.40 15.39
CA LYS A 88 22.75 -0.09 16.77
C LYS A 88 22.23 -1.52 17.00
N GLY A 89 21.27 -1.99 16.20
CA GLY A 89 20.73 -3.37 16.26
C GLY A 89 21.58 -4.46 15.57
N GLY A 90 22.71 -4.08 14.96
CA GLY A 90 23.57 -4.98 14.20
C GLY A 90 23.13 -5.19 12.74
N ILE A 91 24.10 -5.27 11.82
CA ILE A 91 23.87 -5.40 10.38
C ILE A 91 23.02 -6.63 10.00
N GLY A 92 23.11 -7.71 10.79
CA GLY A 92 22.35 -8.95 10.57
C GLY A 92 20.84 -8.77 10.73
N VAL A 93 20.38 -7.96 11.70
CA VAL A 93 18.95 -7.68 11.89
C VAL A 93 18.42 -6.86 10.72
N PHE A 94 19.15 -5.84 10.29
CA PHE A 94 18.80 -5.04 9.12
C PHE A 94 18.68 -5.89 7.86
N ILE A 95 19.67 -6.76 7.59
CA ILE A 95 19.64 -7.71 6.47
C ILE A 95 18.41 -8.63 6.59
N GLY A 96 18.12 -9.15 7.78
CA GLY A 96 16.94 -9.98 8.03
C GLY A 96 15.63 -9.27 7.68
N VAL A 97 15.44 -8.02 8.12
CA VAL A 97 14.25 -7.22 7.79
C VAL A 97 14.18 -6.93 6.28
N CYS A 98 15.31 -6.70 5.62
CA CYS A 98 15.38 -6.52 4.16
C CYS A 98 14.93 -7.77 3.40
N ILE A 99 15.40 -8.96 3.81
CA ILE A 99 15.00 -10.24 3.21
C ILE A 99 13.50 -10.46 3.37
N VAL A 100 12.96 -10.24 4.57
CA VAL A 100 11.52 -10.35 4.84
C VAL A 100 10.73 -9.34 4.00
N SER A 101 11.22 -8.11 3.86
CA SER A 101 10.59 -7.08 3.01
C SER A 101 10.56 -7.48 1.54
N ALA A 102 11.63 -8.09 1.02
CA ALA A 102 11.69 -8.61 -0.35
C ALA A 102 10.73 -9.80 -0.54
N ALA A 103 10.61 -10.67 0.45
CA ALA A 103 9.65 -11.78 0.46
C ALA A 103 8.21 -11.28 0.44
N PHE A 104 7.88 -10.24 1.23
CA PHE A 104 6.58 -9.57 1.19
C PHE A 104 6.28 -8.96 -0.18
N GLY A 105 7.24 -8.27 -0.79
CA GLY A 105 7.06 -7.71 -2.14
C GLY A 105 6.81 -8.79 -3.18
N THR A 106 7.57 -9.89 -3.12
CA THR A 106 7.36 -11.06 -3.98
C THR A 106 5.95 -11.63 -3.77
N ALA A 107 5.54 -11.88 -2.53
CA ALA A 107 4.22 -12.42 -2.19
C ALA A 107 3.07 -11.54 -2.72
N ASP A 108 3.20 -10.22 -2.60
CA ASP A 108 2.25 -9.26 -3.14
C ASP A 108 2.14 -9.38 -4.66
N GLY A 109 3.27 -9.50 -5.36
CA GLY A 109 3.26 -9.70 -6.80
C GLY A 109 2.57 -10.99 -7.25
N PHE A 110 2.70 -12.08 -6.48
CA PHE A 110 1.98 -13.33 -6.70
C PHE A 110 0.46 -13.15 -6.54
N CYS A 111 0.02 -12.63 -5.39
CA CYS A 111 -1.39 -12.53 -5.02
C CYS A 111 -2.14 -11.42 -5.75
N GLN A 112 -1.61 -10.19 -5.76
CA GLN A 112 -2.34 -9.02 -6.23
C GLN A 112 -2.64 -9.11 -7.73
N GLY A 113 -1.65 -9.47 -8.55
CA GLY A 113 -1.89 -9.69 -9.98
C GLY A 113 -2.86 -10.85 -10.21
N GLY A 114 -2.74 -11.93 -9.42
CA GLY A 114 -3.40 -13.20 -9.72
C GLY A 114 -4.87 -13.12 -9.41
N MET A 115 -5.19 -12.51 -8.27
CA MET A 115 -6.55 -12.23 -7.87
C MET A 115 -7.20 -11.18 -8.76
N VAL A 116 -6.53 -10.07 -9.09
CA VAL A 116 -7.15 -9.05 -9.97
C VAL A 116 -7.40 -9.61 -11.37
N GLY A 117 -6.47 -10.41 -11.91
CA GLY A 117 -6.65 -11.15 -13.15
C GLY A 117 -7.85 -12.10 -13.09
N ASP A 118 -7.86 -13.03 -12.13
CA ASP A 118 -8.95 -14.02 -11.97
C ASP A 118 -10.31 -13.34 -11.74
N LEU A 119 -10.35 -12.23 -11.01
CA LEU A 119 -11.58 -11.47 -10.75
C LEU A 119 -12.00 -10.62 -11.96
N SER A 120 -11.06 -10.24 -12.83
CA SER A 120 -11.36 -9.54 -14.09
C SER A 120 -11.92 -10.49 -15.17
N LEU A 121 -11.53 -11.76 -15.16
CA LEU A 121 -12.16 -12.83 -15.95
C LEU A 121 -13.65 -12.97 -15.65
N MET A 122 -14.01 -12.83 -14.37
CA MET A 122 -15.39 -12.94 -13.91
C MET A 122 -16.23 -11.68 -14.22
N SER A 123 -15.68 -10.72 -14.96
CA SER A 123 -16.39 -9.55 -15.47
C SER A 123 -17.49 -9.97 -16.50
N PRO A 124 -18.39 -9.07 -16.92
CA PRO A 124 -19.79 -9.39 -17.19
C PRO A 124 -20.10 -10.20 -18.46
N GLN A 125 -19.15 -10.89 -19.10
CA GLN A 125 -19.46 -11.73 -20.28
C GLN A 125 -20.30 -12.97 -19.94
N PHE A 126 -20.29 -13.44 -18.69
CA PHE A 126 -21.20 -14.51 -18.23
C PHE A 126 -22.57 -13.99 -17.71
N ILE A 127 -22.81 -12.67 -17.72
CA ILE A 127 -24.03 -12.03 -17.18
C ILE A 127 -25.26 -12.17 -18.09
N GLN A 128 -25.09 -12.72 -19.29
CA GLN A 128 -26.17 -12.78 -20.28
C GLN A 128 -27.09 -14.00 -20.17
N TYR A 129 -26.81 -14.99 -19.30
CA TYR A 129 -27.62 -16.21 -19.19
C TYR A 129 -27.96 -16.69 -17.77
N GLY A 130 -27.47 -16.01 -16.71
CA GLY A 130 -27.71 -16.40 -15.31
C GLY A 130 -28.69 -15.48 -14.60
N ASP A 131 -29.51 -16.07 -13.72
CA ASP A 131 -30.53 -15.44 -12.90
C ASP A 131 -30.00 -14.22 -12.11
N THR A 132 -30.88 -13.28 -11.78
CA THR A 132 -30.56 -11.94 -11.28
C THR A 132 -29.73 -11.94 -9.97
N HIS A 133 -29.70 -13.07 -9.26
CA HIS A 133 -28.98 -13.28 -8.01
C HIS A 133 -27.47 -13.60 -8.19
N GLU A 134 -27.05 -14.26 -9.27
CA GLU A 134 -25.62 -14.55 -9.55
C GLU A 134 -24.87 -13.36 -10.15
N ARG A 135 -25.61 -12.44 -10.82
CA ARG A 135 -25.09 -11.18 -11.39
C ARG A 135 -24.40 -10.27 -10.36
N PHE A 136 -24.72 -10.43 -9.08
CA PHE A 136 -24.22 -9.58 -8.00
C PHE A 136 -22.87 -10.03 -7.44
N SER A 137 -22.54 -11.34 -7.47
CA SER A 137 -21.39 -11.88 -6.71
C SER A 137 -20.01 -11.58 -7.30
N PHE A 138 -19.86 -11.61 -8.63
CA PHE A 138 -18.51 -11.63 -9.23
C PHE A 138 -17.85 -10.26 -9.40
N LEU A 139 -18.58 -9.25 -9.90
CA LEU A 139 -18.10 -7.85 -9.86
C LEU A 139 -18.05 -7.31 -8.43
N ALA A 140 -18.88 -7.83 -7.52
CA ALA A 140 -18.74 -7.54 -6.10
C ALA A 140 -17.43 -8.12 -5.55
N ALA A 141 -16.98 -9.31 -5.99
CA ALA A 141 -15.73 -9.89 -5.51
C ALA A 141 -14.49 -9.03 -5.82
N LEU A 142 -14.34 -8.48 -7.04
CA LEU A 142 -13.25 -7.54 -7.36
C LEU A 142 -13.34 -6.26 -6.50
N LYS A 143 -14.54 -5.70 -6.37
CA LYS A 143 -14.76 -4.49 -5.55
C LYS A 143 -14.50 -4.75 -4.07
N SER A 144 -14.92 -5.89 -3.54
CA SER A 144 -14.69 -6.33 -2.16
C SER A 144 -13.22 -6.62 -1.90
N PHE A 145 -12.50 -7.23 -2.84
CA PHE A 145 -11.05 -7.42 -2.75
C PHE A 145 -10.32 -6.07 -2.66
N MET A 146 -10.65 -5.13 -3.56
CA MET A 146 -10.06 -3.79 -3.54
C MET A 146 -10.45 -3.00 -2.28
N ALA A 147 -11.69 -3.14 -1.79
CA ALA A 147 -12.12 -2.53 -0.53
C ALA A 147 -11.38 -3.15 0.67
N GLY A 148 -11.16 -4.46 0.68
CA GLY A 148 -10.36 -5.17 1.68
C GLY A 148 -8.92 -4.66 1.75
N LEU A 149 -8.30 -4.38 0.60
CA LEU A 149 -6.97 -3.75 0.53
C LEU A 149 -6.93 -2.34 1.16
N ALA A 150 -8.00 -1.54 1.04
CA ALA A 150 -8.06 -0.24 1.72
C ALA A 150 -8.42 -0.35 3.20
N ALA A 151 -9.25 -1.33 3.56
CA ALA A 151 -9.62 -1.60 4.94
C ALA A 151 -8.38 -1.98 5.77
N SER A 152 -7.46 -2.77 5.21
CA SER A 152 -6.19 -3.11 5.88
C SER A 152 -5.32 -1.86 6.12
N GLY A 153 -5.25 -0.93 5.17
CA GLY A 153 -4.55 0.35 5.32
C GLY A 153 -5.18 1.25 6.39
N THR A 154 -6.51 1.30 6.44
CA THR A 154 -7.27 2.04 7.46
C THR A 154 -7.05 1.44 8.85
N LEU A 155 -7.14 0.11 8.98
CA LEU A 155 -6.87 -0.61 10.22
C LEU A 155 -5.43 -0.39 10.70
N THR A 156 -4.45 -0.45 9.78
CA THR A 156 -3.04 -0.17 10.09
C THR A 156 -2.88 1.26 10.63
N SER A 157 -3.58 2.23 10.07
CA SER A 157 -3.53 3.63 10.51
C SER A 157 -4.19 3.81 11.89
N ALA A 158 -5.33 3.16 12.13
CA ALA A 158 -6.00 3.14 13.41
C ALA A 158 -5.12 2.51 14.51
N LEU A 159 -4.49 1.37 14.22
CA LEU A 159 -3.53 0.74 15.11
C LEU A 159 -2.36 1.67 15.44
N ARG A 160 -1.79 2.36 14.45
CA ARG A 160 -0.72 3.35 14.67
C ARG A 160 -1.15 4.50 15.60
N LEU A 161 -2.39 5.00 15.45
CA LEU A 161 -2.93 6.02 16.33
C LEU A 161 -3.16 5.51 17.75
N ILE A 162 -3.75 4.31 17.90
CA ILE A 162 -3.99 3.68 19.21
C ILE A 162 -2.67 3.43 19.94
N THR A 163 -1.67 2.86 19.24
CA THR A 163 -0.32 2.67 19.79
C THR A 163 0.26 4.01 20.24
N LYS A 164 0.16 5.06 19.43
CA LYS A 164 0.66 6.38 19.83
C LYS A 164 -0.03 6.90 21.09
N ALA A 165 -1.36 6.84 21.15
CA ALA A 165 -2.14 7.29 22.31
C ALA A 165 -1.81 6.48 23.58
N ALA A 166 -1.63 5.16 23.45
CA ALA A 166 -1.28 4.29 24.57
C ALA A 166 0.12 4.57 25.17
N PHE A 167 1.06 5.08 24.36
CA PHE A 167 2.44 5.34 24.77
C PHE A 167 2.76 6.83 24.97
N GLU A 168 1.77 7.73 25.02
CA GLU A 168 1.98 9.18 24.99
C GLU A 168 2.58 9.78 26.29
N ASN A 169 2.85 8.96 27.30
CA ASN A 169 3.36 9.34 28.62
C ASN A 169 4.88 9.64 28.72
N SER A 170 5.52 10.22 27.70
CA SER A 170 6.92 10.69 27.83
C SER A 170 7.17 12.06 27.24
N GLN A 171 7.94 12.88 27.99
CA GLN A 171 8.27 14.26 27.63
C GLN A 171 9.13 14.30 26.36
N ASP A 172 8.59 14.88 25.28
CA ASP A 172 9.37 15.51 24.18
C ASP A 172 8.43 16.22 23.20
N GLY A 173 8.22 17.52 23.39
CA GLY A 173 7.14 18.31 22.77
C GLY A 173 7.29 18.62 21.27
N LEU A 174 8.51 18.70 20.72
CA LEU A 174 8.72 19.17 19.34
C LEU A 174 8.75 18.05 18.28
N ARG A 175 9.16 16.83 18.67
CA ARG A 175 9.12 15.63 17.81
C ARG A 175 7.77 14.89 17.86
N LYS A 176 6.95 15.20 18.88
CA LYS A 176 5.58 14.69 19.04
C LYS A 176 4.59 15.26 18.01
N GLY A 177 4.68 16.55 17.67
CA GLY A 177 3.75 17.21 16.74
C GLY A 177 3.88 16.73 15.29
N ALA A 178 5.11 16.68 14.75
CA ALA A 178 5.38 16.21 13.39
C ALA A 178 4.97 14.74 13.17
N SER A 179 5.05 13.90 14.21
CA SER A 179 4.57 12.51 14.15
C SER A 179 3.06 12.39 14.25
N THR A 180 2.34 13.26 14.98
CA THR A 180 0.86 13.21 15.03
C THR A 180 0.27 13.69 13.71
N TYR A 181 0.78 14.80 13.19
CA TYR A 181 0.27 15.39 11.97
C TYR A 181 0.40 14.43 10.77
N ALA A 182 1.57 13.82 10.60
CA ALA A 182 1.76 12.79 9.56
C ALA A 182 0.81 11.59 9.73
N LEU A 183 0.56 11.13 10.97
CA LEU A 183 -0.38 10.05 11.24
C LEU A 183 -1.83 10.45 10.94
N VAL A 184 -2.24 11.69 11.25
CA VAL A 184 -3.56 12.22 10.90
C VAL A 184 -3.74 12.26 9.39
N LEU A 185 -2.74 12.74 8.64
CA LEU A 185 -2.78 12.76 7.18
C LEU A 185 -2.90 11.35 6.59
N ILE A 186 -2.09 10.39 7.06
CA ILE A 186 -2.15 8.99 6.61
C ILE A 186 -3.52 8.36 6.92
N SER A 187 -4.04 8.60 8.13
CA SER A 187 -5.36 8.10 8.53
C SER A 187 -6.47 8.69 7.66
N MET A 188 -6.45 10.01 7.43
CA MET A 188 -7.43 10.66 6.56
C MET A 188 -7.34 10.12 5.13
N TYR A 189 -6.14 10.01 4.57
CA TYR A 189 -5.96 9.41 3.24
C TYR A 189 -6.60 8.02 3.16
N ASN A 190 -6.30 7.12 4.10
CA ASN A 190 -6.78 5.74 4.06
C ASN A 190 -8.30 5.62 4.28
N VAL A 191 -8.88 6.42 5.20
CA VAL A 191 -10.34 6.45 5.41
C VAL A 191 -11.05 6.91 4.15
N TRP A 192 -10.59 8.00 3.54
CA TRP A 192 -11.20 8.52 2.33
C TRP A 192 -10.94 7.62 1.11
N ASP A 193 -9.80 6.95 1.02
CA ASP A 193 -9.54 5.90 0.01
C ASP A 193 -10.52 4.74 0.16
N LEU A 194 -10.76 4.25 1.38
CA LEU A 194 -11.74 3.21 1.67
C LEU A 194 -13.15 3.65 1.23
N ILE A 195 -13.58 4.85 1.63
CA ILE A 195 -14.88 5.41 1.19
C ILE A 195 -14.94 5.49 -0.34
N GLY A 196 -13.89 5.99 -0.98
CA GLY A 196 -13.78 6.13 -2.43
C GLY A 196 -13.94 4.81 -3.17
N ARG A 197 -13.46 3.69 -2.60
CA ARG A 197 -13.64 2.35 -3.19
C ARG A 197 -15.06 1.82 -3.10
N TYR A 198 -15.84 2.29 -2.13
CA TYR A 198 -17.26 1.94 -2.00
C TYR A 198 -18.17 2.81 -2.87
N VAL A 199 -17.81 4.07 -3.18
CA VAL A 199 -18.64 4.98 -4.00
C VAL A 199 -19.09 4.37 -5.36
N PRO A 200 -18.24 3.66 -6.14
CA PRO A 200 -18.64 2.99 -7.39
C PRO A 200 -19.64 1.84 -7.24
N LEU A 201 -20.06 1.48 -6.01
CA LEU A 201 -21.20 0.59 -5.79
C LEU A 201 -22.53 1.28 -6.08
N ILE A 202 -22.59 2.60 -5.88
CA ILE A 202 -23.76 3.41 -6.21
C ILE A 202 -23.75 3.66 -7.71
N LYS A 203 -24.65 3.00 -8.46
CA LYS A 203 -24.67 3.02 -9.94
C LYS A 203 -24.71 4.44 -10.50
N CYS A 204 -25.42 5.37 -9.87
CA CYS A 204 -25.57 6.76 -10.32
C CYS A 204 -24.26 7.56 -10.24
N LEU A 205 -23.36 7.20 -9.33
CA LEU A 205 -22.08 7.89 -9.12
C LEU A 205 -20.93 7.19 -9.85
N LYS A 206 -21.18 6.09 -10.56
CA LYS A 206 -20.12 5.33 -11.23
C LYS A 206 -19.77 5.95 -12.59
N LEU A 207 -18.54 6.40 -12.74
CA LEU A 207 -18.02 6.91 -14.01
C LEU A 207 -17.53 5.74 -14.88
N THR A 208 -18.28 5.45 -15.94
CA THR A 208 -17.96 4.38 -16.91
C THR A 208 -17.33 4.91 -18.21
N SER A 209 -17.31 6.22 -18.40
CA SER A 209 -16.76 6.85 -19.59
C SER A 209 -15.23 6.73 -19.62
N ARG A 210 -14.67 6.08 -20.65
CA ARG A 210 -13.21 5.95 -20.84
C ARG A 210 -12.52 7.32 -20.90
N LYS A 211 -13.11 8.28 -21.64
CA LYS A 211 -12.62 9.66 -21.73
C LYS A 211 -12.71 10.38 -20.37
N GLY A 212 -13.80 10.15 -19.64
CA GLY A 212 -13.99 10.70 -18.30
C GLY A 212 -12.96 10.17 -17.29
N LEU A 213 -12.70 8.86 -17.30
CA LEU A 213 -11.69 8.24 -16.43
C LEU A 213 -10.28 8.76 -16.73
N MET A 214 -9.93 8.87 -18.02
CA MET A 214 -8.64 9.44 -18.43
C MET A 214 -8.51 10.90 -18.00
N ALA A 215 -9.52 11.73 -18.25
CA ALA A 215 -9.53 13.14 -17.84
C ALA A 215 -9.43 13.28 -16.31
N ALA A 216 -10.19 12.49 -15.54
CA ALA A 216 -10.15 12.52 -14.09
C ALA A 216 -8.79 12.07 -13.53
N THR A 217 -8.14 11.10 -14.18
CA THR A 217 -6.80 10.62 -13.80
C THR A 217 -5.75 11.69 -14.08
N LEU A 218 -5.80 12.34 -15.24
CA LEU A 218 -4.89 13.44 -15.60
C LEU A 218 -5.13 14.67 -14.71
N ALA A 219 -6.36 14.96 -14.33
CA ALA A 219 -6.67 16.04 -13.41
C ALA A 219 -5.98 15.88 -12.04
N ARG A 220 -5.60 14.66 -11.64
CA ARG A 220 -4.86 14.44 -10.39
C ARG A 220 -3.46 15.07 -10.38
N PHE A 221 -2.87 15.39 -11.54
CA PHE A 221 -1.62 16.15 -11.57
C PHE A 221 -1.78 17.55 -10.98
N LEU A 222 -3.00 18.11 -10.95
CA LEU A 222 -3.30 19.39 -10.28
C LEU A 222 -3.12 19.33 -8.76
N PHE A 223 -3.12 18.14 -8.16
CA PHE A 223 -2.81 18.01 -6.74
C PHE A 223 -1.38 18.45 -6.43
N ILE A 224 -0.42 18.28 -7.34
CA ILE A 224 0.99 18.67 -7.11
C ILE A 224 1.12 20.17 -6.81
N PRO A 225 0.68 21.10 -7.70
CA PRO A 225 0.71 22.53 -7.39
C PRO A 225 -0.22 22.91 -6.23
N ALA A 226 -1.35 22.22 -6.04
CA ALA A 226 -2.24 22.48 -4.91
C ALA A 226 -1.56 22.17 -3.55
N PHE A 227 -0.93 21.00 -3.42
CA PHE A 227 -0.16 20.63 -2.23
C PHE A 227 1.02 21.59 -2.00
N TYR A 228 1.71 22.01 -3.06
CA TYR A 228 2.79 22.99 -2.95
C TYR A 228 2.27 24.34 -2.44
N PHE A 229 1.17 24.85 -3.01
CA PHE A 229 0.57 26.12 -2.58
C PHE A 229 0.06 26.07 -1.14
N THR A 230 -0.66 25.00 -0.77
CA THR A 230 -1.15 24.79 0.59
C THR A 230 -0.01 24.64 1.59
N SER A 231 1.12 24.05 1.21
CA SER A 231 2.29 23.95 2.10
C SER A 231 2.92 25.32 2.43
N LYS A 232 2.74 26.32 1.56
CA LYS A 232 3.34 27.66 1.70
C LYS A 232 2.40 28.71 2.30
N TYR A 233 1.11 28.63 1.99
CA TYR A 233 0.13 29.65 2.36
C TYR A 233 -1.11 29.10 3.09
N GLY A 234 -1.29 27.79 3.11
CA GLY A 234 -2.48 27.15 3.69
C GLY A 234 -2.30 26.83 5.16
N ALA A 235 -3.39 26.98 5.93
CA ALA A 235 -3.49 26.41 7.26
C ALA A 235 -3.48 24.87 7.24
N GLU A 236 -3.15 24.25 8.36
CA GLU A 236 -3.05 22.78 8.52
C GLU A 236 -4.30 22.02 8.03
N GLY A 237 -5.49 22.61 8.22
CA GLY A 237 -6.76 22.04 7.79
C GLY A 237 -6.91 21.89 6.27
N TRP A 238 -6.33 22.79 5.47
CA TRP A 238 -6.37 22.71 4.01
C TRP A 238 -5.56 21.52 3.48
N MET A 239 -4.44 21.21 4.14
CA MET A 239 -3.61 20.05 3.81
C MET A 239 -4.33 18.75 4.14
N ILE A 240 -5.04 18.70 5.28
CA ILE A 240 -5.90 17.57 5.64
C ILE A 240 -7.00 17.39 4.58
N MET A 241 -7.69 18.47 4.21
CA MET A 241 -8.74 18.44 3.20
C MET A 241 -8.21 17.94 1.84
N LEU A 242 -7.08 18.48 1.35
CA LEU A 242 -6.48 18.02 0.09
C LEU A 242 -6.09 16.54 0.14
N THR A 243 -5.54 16.09 1.27
CA THR A 243 -5.17 14.68 1.48
C THR A 243 -6.41 13.77 1.48
N SER A 244 -7.51 14.21 2.09
CA SER A 244 -8.80 13.52 2.06
C SER A 244 -9.34 13.38 0.64
N VAL A 245 -9.34 14.47 -0.15
CA VAL A 245 -9.80 14.43 -1.55
C VAL A 245 -8.88 13.56 -2.40
N LEU A 246 -7.56 13.61 -2.15
CA LEU A 246 -6.60 12.73 -2.81
C LEU A 246 -6.91 11.25 -2.53
N GLY A 247 -7.17 10.88 -1.27
CA GLY A 247 -7.58 9.52 -0.89
C GLY A 247 -8.87 9.10 -1.57
N LEU A 248 -9.92 9.93 -1.49
CA LEU A 248 -11.22 9.67 -2.10
C LEU A 248 -11.11 9.43 -3.61
N THR A 249 -10.44 10.33 -4.32
CA THR A 249 -10.24 10.20 -5.78
C THR A 249 -9.35 9.02 -6.13
N ASN A 250 -8.39 8.66 -5.27
CA ASN A 250 -7.56 7.47 -5.45
C ASN A 250 -8.38 6.18 -5.44
N GLY A 251 -9.13 5.96 -4.37
CA GLY A 251 -9.95 4.77 -4.19
C GLY A 251 -11.01 4.64 -5.29
N TYR A 252 -11.69 5.75 -5.59
CA TYR A 252 -12.75 5.82 -6.61
C TYR A 252 -12.22 5.47 -8.00
N LEU A 253 -11.18 6.17 -8.48
CA LEU A 253 -10.67 5.99 -9.83
C LEU A 253 -10.01 4.62 -10.00
N THR A 254 -9.31 4.12 -8.97
CA THR A 254 -8.67 2.79 -9.02
C THR A 254 -9.72 1.69 -9.25
N VAL A 255 -10.84 1.71 -8.51
CA VAL A 255 -11.91 0.72 -8.67
C VAL A 255 -12.61 0.87 -10.02
N CYS A 256 -12.87 2.09 -10.49
CA CYS A 256 -13.49 2.31 -11.79
C CYS A 256 -12.60 1.81 -12.94
N VAL A 257 -11.30 2.12 -12.93
CA VAL A 257 -10.35 1.67 -13.96
C VAL A 257 -10.22 0.14 -13.97
N LEU A 258 -9.98 -0.49 -12.82
CA LEU A 258 -9.79 -1.94 -12.75
C LEU A 258 -11.06 -2.73 -13.06
N THR A 259 -12.25 -2.15 -12.86
CA THR A 259 -13.51 -2.82 -13.19
C THR A 259 -13.98 -2.59 -14.61
N ASP A 260 -13.69 -1.45 -15.23
CA ASP A 260 -14.21 -1.09 -16.55
C ASP A 260 -13.19 -1.27 -17.69
N ALA A 261 -11.88 -1.21 -17.43
CA ALA A 261 -10.87 -1.41 -18.47
C ALA A 261 -10.86 -2.83 -19.08
N PRO A 262 -11.03 -3.92 -18.29
CA PRO A 262 -11.08 -5.27 -18.84
C PRO A 262 -12.37 -5.61 -19.61
N LYS A 263 -13.39 -4.76 -19.58
CA LYS A 263 -14.68 -5.06 -20.22
C LYS A 263 -14.58 -5.01 -21.74
N GLY A 264 -15.10 -6.05 -22.39
CA GLY A 264 -15.22 -6.14 -23.85
C GLY A 264 -14.12 -6.97 -24.53
N TYR A 265 -13.16 -7.52 -23.78
CA TYR A 265 -12.15 -8.47 -24.27
C TYR A 265 -12.57 -9.91 -24.01
N LYS A 266 -11.99 -10.89 -24.70
CA LYS A 266 -12.30 -12.31 -24.48
C LYS A 266 -11.72 -12.79 -23.14
N GLY A 267 -12.30 -13.81 -22.51
CA GLY A 267 -11.86 -14.32 -21.20
C GLY A 267 -10.33 -14.32 -20.97
N PRO A 268 -9.53 -15.11 -21.71
CA PRO A 268 -8.07 -15.13 -21.53
C PRO A 268 -7.41 -13.74 -21.65
N GLU A 269 -7.87 -12.91 -22.58
CA GLU A 269 -7.38 -11.53 -22.76
C GLU A 269 -7.76 -10.63 -21.57
N GLN A 270 -8.93 -10.84 -20.96
CA GLN A 270 -9.34 -10.12 -19.75
C GLN A 270 -8.43 -10.44 -18.57
N ASN A 271 -8.07 -11.72 -18.38
CA ASN A 271 -7.14 -12.13 -17.32
C ASN A 271 -5.79 -11.46 -17.48
N ALA A 272 -5.22 -11.55 -18.68
CA ALA A 272 -3.93 -10.96 -19.02
C ALA A 272 -3.98 -9.43 -18.81
N LEU A 273 -5.07 -8.78 -19.22
CA LEU A 273 -5.28 -7.34 -19.01
C LEU A 273 -5.41 -6.98 -17.53
N GLY A 274 -6.10 -7.78 -16.71
CA GLY A 274 -6.15 -7.59 -15.26
C GLY A 274 -4.78 -7.66 -14.60
N ASN A 275 -3.98 -8.67 -14.96
CA ASN A 275 -2.58 -8.79 -14.52
C ASN A 275 -1.73 -7.58 -14.96
N LEU A 276 -1.88 -7.16 -16.22
CA LEU A 276 -1.16 -6.03 -16.79
C LEU A 276 -1.52 -4.71 -16.10
N LEU A 277 -2.79 -4.49 -15.78
CA LEU A 277 -3.23 -3.30 -15.04
C LEU A 277 -2.59 -3.24 -13.64
N VAL A 278 -2.45 -4.39 -12.95
CA VAL A 278 -1.73 -4.44 -11.67
C VAL A 278 -0.25 -4.17 -11.86
N ALA A 279 0.39 -4.71 -12.91
CA ALA A 279 1.79 -4.41 -13.20
C ALA A 279 2.02 -2.90 -13.37
N PHE A 280 1.15 -2.21 -14.11
CA PHE A 280 1.22 -0.75 -14.25
C PHE A 280 0.91 0.00 -12.94
N LEU A 281 0.00 -0.51 -12.11
CA LEU A 281 -0.28 0.07 -10.80
C LEU A 281 0.97 0.01 -9.90
N ILE A 282 1.63 -1.14 -9.81
CA ILE A 282 2.85 -1.33 -9.02
C ILE A 282 4.01 -0.51 -9.60
N ALA A 283 4.13 -0.43 -10.93
CA ALA A 283 5.12 0.45 -11.57
C ALA A 283 4.90 1.93 -11.22
N GLY A 284 3.64 2.37 -11.16
CA GLY A 284 3.24 3.70 -10.68
C GLY A 284 3.64 3.93 -9.22
N LEU A 285 3.40 2.95 -8.34
CA LEU A 285 3.83 3.01 -6.93
C LEU A 285 5.36 3.08 -6.80
N PHE A 286 6.09 2.24 -7.54
CA PHE A 286 7.55 2.23 -7.53
C PHE A 286 8.16 3.54 -8.02
N SER A 287 7.65 4.07 -9.15
CA SER A 287 8.08 5.38 -9.66
C SER A 287 7.76 6.51 -8.69
N GLY A 288 6.59 6.52 -8.06
CA GLY A 288 6.22 7.48 -7.02
C GLY A 288 7.17 7.45 -5.82
N VAL A 289 7.50 6.26 -5.30
CA VAL A 289 8.48 6.10 -4.20
C VAL A 289 9.87 6.58 -4.63
N SER A 290 10.29 6.29 -5.86
CA SER A 290 11.59 6.70 -6.38
C SER A 290 11.70 8.23 -6.53
N LEU A 291 10.63 8.88 -7.00
CA LEU A 291 10.56 10.34 -7.14
C LEU A 291 10.52 11.04 -5.77
N ASP A 292 9.84 10.50 -4.77
CA ASP A 292 9.85 11.00 -3.39
C ASP A 292 11.28 11.02 -2.81
N TRP A 293 12.07 9.98 -3.11
CA TRP A 293 13.48 9.92 -2.75
C TRP A 293 14.33 10.97 -3.48
N LEU A 294 14.16 11.11 -4.80
CA LEU A 294 14.88 12.11 -5.60
C LEU A 294 14.63 13.54 -5.11
N TRP A 295 13.40 13.85 -4.70
CA TRP A 295 13.02 15.15 -4.15
C TRP A 295 13.82 15.53 -2.90
N LEU A 296 14.30 14.56 -2.13
CA LEU A 296 15.07 14.78 -0.90
C LEU A 296 16.57 14.96 -1.14
N ILE A 297 17.11 14.37 -2.21
CA ILE A 297 18.54 14.43 -2.54
C ILE A 297 18.99 15.87 -2.79
N GLY A 298 18.12 16.71 -3.35
CA GLY A 298 18.42 18.13 -3.62
C GLY A 298 18.36 19.07 -2.41
N LYS A 299 17.92 18.60 -1.23
CA LYS A 299 17.72 19.48 -0.06
C LYS A 299 18.86 19.56 0.94
N GLY A 300 19.96 18.81 0.75
CA GLY A 300 21.11 18.80 1.66
C GLY A 300 20.77 18.22 3.04
N TRP A 301 21.58 17.31 3.54
CA TRP A 301 21.37 16.61 4.81
C TRP A 301 22.14 17.23 5.98
#